data_AF-A0A3C0KGA3-F1
#
_entry.id   AF-A0A3C0KGA3-F1
#
_cell.length_a   1.000
_cell.length_b   1.000
_cell.length_c   1.000
_cell.angle_alpha   90.00
_cell.angle_beta   90.00
_cell.angle_gamma   90.00
#
_symmetry.space_group_name_H-M   'P 1'
#
loop_
_entity.id
_entity.type
_entity.pdbx_description
1 polymer ?
#
loop_
_entity_poly.entity_id
_entity_poly.type
_entity_poly.pdbx_seq_one_letter_code
_entity_poly.pdbx_strand_id
1 'polypeptide(L)'
;DDMDCIYIRQPRPLGLGHAVLCAEKVVGNEPFAVLLADDLMVGPPGGASVLKQMVQAYEQSPGTVLAVQDVPREETRRYGVVDVRGVNEPLAEVFGMVEKPVPEVAPSTLAVAGRYILSPSVFQSVRRQGHG
;
A
#
# COMPACT_ATOMS: atom_id res chain seq x y z
N ASP A 1 21.82 -5.43 16.27
CA ASP A 1 21.39 -6.30 17.38
C ASP A 1 20.00 -5.95 17.93
N ASP A 2 19.22 -5.12 17.22
CA ASP A 2 17.89 -4.64 17.60
C ASP A 2 16.79 -5.06 16.60
N MET A 3 17.09 -5.96 15.67
CA MET A 3 16.17 -6.41 14.62
C MET A 3 16.07 -7.93 14.60
N ASP A 4 14.84 -8.44 14.74
CA ASP A 4 14.49 -9.84 14.54
C ASP A 4 14.00 -10.06 13.10
N CYS A 5 14.50 -11.11 12.45
CA CYS A 5 14.06 -11.50 11.11
C CYS A 5 13.30 -12.82 11.16
N ILE A 6 12.04 -12.80 10.73
CA ILE A 6 11.17 -13.98 10.64
C ILE A 6 10.87 -14.26 9.17
N TYR A 7 10.98 -15.53 8.77
CA TYR A 7 10.76 -15.96 7.40
C TYR A 7 9.57 -16.90 7.33
N ILE A 8 8.67 -16.63 6.38
CA ILE A 8 7.47 -17.43 6.16
C ILE A 8 7.41 -17.79 4.68
N ARG A 9 7.09 -19.05 4.41
CA ARG A 9 6.98 -19.55 3.04
C ARG A 9 5.60 -19.25 2.47
N GLN A 10 5.55 -18.58 1.32
CA GLN A 10 4.36 -18.58 0.47
C GLN A 10 4.33 -19.91 -0.32
N PRO A 11 3.38 -20.83 -0.07
CA PRO A 11 3.43 -22.17 -0.68
C PRO A 11 3.07 -22.20 -2.16
N ARG A 12 2.34 -21.19 -2.64
CA ARG A 12 1.89 -21.04 -4.03
C ARG A 12 1.91 -19.55 -4.41
N PRO A 13 2.30 -19.19 -5.65
CA PRO A 13 2.37 -17.80 -6.09
C PRO A 13 0.99 -17.24 -6.44
N LEU A 14 0.14 -17.03 -5.42
CA LEU A 14 -1.26 -16.60 -5.59
C LEU A 14 -1.45 -15.09 -5.46
N GLY A 15 -0.39 -14.31 -5.71
CA GLY A 15 -0.42 -12.85 -5.62
C GLY A 15 -0.01 -12.27 -4.27
N LEU A 16 -0.04 -10.93 -4.20
CA LEU A 16 0.40 -10.15 -3.04
C LEU A 16 -0.54 -10.35 -1.85
N GLY A 17 -1.86 -10.41 -2.10
CA GLY A 17 -2.83 -10.63 -1.04
C GLY A 17 -2.53 -11.93 -0.27
N HIS A 18 -2.28 -13.03 -1.01
CA HIS A 18 -1.90 -14.30 -0.41
C HIS A 18 -0.55 -14.25 0.33
N ALA A 19 0.43 -13.49 -0.17
CA ALA A 19 1.72 -13.30 0.51
C ALA A 19 1.55 -12.59 1.86
N VAL A 20 0.76 -11.51 1.90
CA VAL A 20 0.40 -10.80 3.13
C VAL A 20 -0.34 -11.73 4.10
N LEU A 21 -1.32 -12.50 3.62
CA LEU A 21 -2.07 -13.44 4.44
C LEU A 21 -1.19 -14.53 5.09
N CYS A 22 -0.14 -14.99 4.39
CA CYS A 22 0.81 -15.95 4.98
C CYS A 22 1.48 -15.39 6.25
N ALA A 23 1.65 -14.06 6.35
CA ALA A 23 2.30 -13.41 7.49
C ALA A 23 1.40 -13.21 8.72
N GLU A 24 0.09 -13.42 8.61
CA GLU A 24 -0.89 -13.14 9.67
C GLU A 24 -0.54 -13.79 11.02
N LYS A 25 -0.06 -15.03 11.01
CA LYS A 25 0.25 -15.75 12.27
C LYS A 25 1.41 -15.12 13.06
N VAL A 26 2.28 -14.37 12.37
CA VAL A 26 3.42 -13.70 12.98
C VAL A 26 3.07 -12.27 13.34
N VAL A 27 2.34 -11.56 12.47
CA VAL A 27 1.90 -10.18 12.71
C VAL A 27 0.84 -10.12 13.82
N GLY A 28 -0.08 -11.08 13.87
CA GLY A 28 -1.18 -11.08 14.82
C GLY A 28 -2.22 -9.99 14.54
N ASN A 29 -2.71 -9.36 15.61
CA ASN A 29 -3.75 -8.34 15.55
C ASN A 29 -3.20 -6.92 15.75
N GLU A 30 -2.01 -6.65 15.19
CA GLU A 30 -1.33 -5.36 15.26
C GLU A 30 -1.27 -4.70 13.86
N PRO A 31 -1.32 -3.36 13.77
CA PRO A 31 -1.05 -2.66 12.51
C PRO A 31 0.38 -2.92 12.03
N PHE A 32 0.58 -3.03 10.72
CA PHE A 32 1.88 -3.42 10.18
C PHE A 32 2.17 -2.76 8.83
N ALA A 33 3.46 -2.58 8.53
CA ALA A 33 3.90 -2.07 7.25
C ALA A 33 4.15 -3.19 6.24
N VAL A 34 3.83 -2.92 4.96
CA VAL A 34 4.20 -3.78 3.83
C VAL A 34 5.07 -2.95 2.88
N LEU A 35 6.22 -3.52 2.52
CA LEU A 35 7.19 -2.90 1.62
C LEU A 35 7.44 -3.86 0.46
N LEU A 36 7.14 -3.43 -0.76
CA LEU A 36 7.51 -4.14 -1.98
C LEU A 36 8.96 -3.79 -2.33
N ALA A 37 9.82 -4.81 -2.38
CA ALA A 37 11.27 -4.64 -2.49
C ALA A 37 11.73 -4.15 -3.87
N ASP A 38 10.88 -4.25 -4.88
CA ASP A 38 11.08 -3.75 -6.24
C ASP A 38 10.90 -2.22 -6.35
N ASP A 39 10.25 -1.57 -5.36
CA ASP A 39 10.10 -0.11 -5.32
C ASP A 39 11.15 0.56 -4.42
N LEU A 40 12.20 1.11 -5.04
CA LEU A 40 13.17 1.97 -4.35
C LEU A 40 12.64 3.40 -4.21
N MET A 41 12.10 3.71 -3.04
CA MET A 41 11.57 5.04 -2.72
C MET A 41 12.44 5.77 -1.69
N VAL A 42 12.89 6.96 -2.07
CA VAL A 42 13.74 7.85 -1.25
C VAL A 42 12.92 9.06 -0.81
N GLY A 43 13.05 9.44 0.47
CA GLY A 43 12.44 10.67 0.97
C GLY A 43 13.13 11.92 0.41
N PRO A 44 12.60 13.12 0.69
CA PRO A 44 13.25 14.35 0.28
C PRO A 44 14.66 14.47 0.89
N PRO A 45 15.61 15.14 0.21
CA PRO A 45 16.96 15.36 0.75
C PRO A 45 16.91 16.00 2.15
N GLY A 46 17.58 15.37 3.11
CA GLY A 46 17.60 15.83 4.52
C GLY A 46 16.28 15.63 5.28
N GLY A 47 15.26 15.03 4.67
CA GLY A 47 13.95 14.78 5.27
C GLY A 47 13.75 13.34 5.75
N ALA A 48 12.53 13.07 6.22
CA ALA A 48 12.14 11.74 6.70
C ALA A 48 12.00 10.73 5.55
N SER A 49 12.29 9.45 5.82
CA SER A 49 11.97 8.36 4.89
C SER A 49 10.46 8.28 4.65
N VAL A 50 10.03 7.76 3.49
CA VAL A 50 8.59 7.65 3.17
C VAL A 50 7.86 6.83 4.22
N LEU A 51 8.43 5.71 4.70
CA LEU A 51 7.80 4.92 5.75
C LEU A 51 7.59 5.73 7.04
N LYS A 52 8.57 6.56 7.42
CA LYS A 52 8.42 7.43 8.60
C LYS A 52 7.30 8.47 8.42
N GLN A 53 7.18 9.05 7.22
CA GLN A 53 6.07 9.96 6.90
C GLN A 53 4.72 9.25 6.96
N MET A 54 4.64 8.01 6.46
CA MET A 54 3.42 7.20 6.54
C MET A 54 3.05 6.84 7.97
N VAL A 55 4.03 6.51 8.83
CA VAL A 55 3.78 6.25 10.27
C VAL A 55 3.21 7.50 10.93
N GLN A 56 3.74 8.68 10.63
CA GLN A 56 3.20 9.95 11.14
C GLN A 56 1.76 10.21 10.64
N ALA A 57 1.45 9.86 9.39
CA ALA A 57 0.09 9.94 8.87
C ALA A 57 -0.86 8.97 9.57
N TYR A 58 -0.42 7.73 9.84
CA TYR A 58 -1.18 6.75 10.61
C TYR A 58 -1.44 7.21 12.06
N GLU A 59 -0.47 7.84 12.70
CA GLU A 59 -0.65 8.39 14.07
C GLU A 59 -1.71 9.50 14.11
N GLN A 60 -1.83 10.30 13.04
CA GLN A 60 -2.84 11.35 12.93
C GLN A 60 -4.23 10.79 12.55
N SER A 61 -4.26 9.78 11.70
CA SER A 61 -5.48 9.12 11.23
C SER A 61 -5.28 7.61 11.19
N PRO A 62 -5.54 6.91 12.31
CA PRO A 62 -5.37 5.46 12.38
C PRO A 62 -6.28 4.74 11.40
N GLY A 63 -5.72 3.80 10.65
CA GLY A 63 -6.43 3.06 9.62
C GLY A 63 -5.48 2.38 8.65
N THR A 64 -5.91 2.26 7.40
CA THR A 64 -5.02 1.83 6.31
C THR A 64 -4.46 3.06 5.60
N VAL A 65 -3.13 3.12 5.47
CA VAL A 65 -2.41 4.17 4.74
C VAL A 65 -1.67 3.52 3.58
N LEU A 66 -1.74 4.12 2.40
CA LEU A 66 -1.00 3.68 1.23
C LEU A 66 -0.24 4.87 0.63
N ALA A 67 0.99 4.63 0.21
CA ALA A 67 1.74 5.62 -0.54
C ALA A 67 1.18 5.70 -1.96
N VAL A 68 1.09 6.92 -2.48
CA VAL A 68 0.75 7.16 -3.88
C VAL A 68 1.78 8.08 -4.52
N GLN A 69 1.90 7.99 -5.83
CA GLN A 69 2.70 8.89 -6.64
C GLN A 69 1.88 9.39 -7.82
N ASP A 70 2.07 10.65 -8.18
CA ASP A 70 1.50 11.20 -9.40
C ASP A 70 2.27 10.65 -10.60
N VAL A 71 1.57 10.04 -11.55
CA VAL A 71 2.16 9.48 -12.78
C VAL A 71 1.57 10.14 -14.01
N PRO A 72 2.30 10.19 -15.14
CA PRO A 72 1.70 10.62 -16.39
C PRO A 72 0.44 9.81 -16.70
N ARG A 73 -0.60 10.49 -17.19
CA ARG A 73 -1.94 9.92 -17.36
C ARG A 73 -1.93 8.65 -18.23
N GLU A 74 -1.05 8.59 -19.22
CA GLU A 74 -0.82 7.46 -20.13
C GLU A 74 -0.23 6.21 -19.46
N GLU A 75 0.34 6.35 -18.25
CA GLU A 75 0.95 5.27 -17.48
C GLU A 75 -0.01 4.62 -16.47
N THR A 76 -1.18 5.22 -16.23
CA THR A 76 -2.22 4.72 -15.31
C THR A 76 -2.58 3.24 -15.51
N ARG A 77 -2.54 2.75 -16.77
CA ARG A 77 -2.74 1.34 -17.14
C ARG A 77 -1.75 0.34 -16.54
N ARG A 78 -0.69 0.81 -15.88
CA ARG A 78 0.33 -0.04 -15.26
C ARG A 78 0.11 -0.25 -13.76
N TYR A 79 -0.75 0.55 -13.13
CA TYR A 79 -0.86 0.65 -11.68
C TYR A 79 -2.31 0.55 -11.19
N GLY A 80 -2.48 0.24 -9.90
CA GLY A 80 -3.71 0.60 -9.20
C GLY A 80 -3.78 2.13 -9.06
N VAL A 81 -4.91 2.74 -9.41
CA VAL A 81 -5.11 4.21 -9.36
C VAL A 81 -6.23 4.52 -8.39
N VAL A 82 -5.98 5.45 -7.47
CA VAL A 82 -6.93 5.80 -6.40
C VAL A 82 -7.85 6.95 -6.80
N ASP A 83 -9.06 6.98 -6.23
CA ASP A 83 -9.95 8.13 -6.24
C ASP A 83 -9.83 8.89 -4.91
N VAL A 84 -9.39 10.15 -4.96
CA VAL A 84 -9.23 11.05 -3.80
C VAL A 84 -10.14 12.29 -3.88
N ARG A 85 -11.16 12.28 -4.75
CA ARG A 85 -12.14 13.38 -4.93
C ARG A 85 -11.52 14.80 -5.01
N GLY A 86 -10.35 14.91 -5.64
CA GLY A 86 -9.71 16.20 -5.95
C GLY A 86 -8.98 16.88 -4.79
N VAL A 87 -8.72 16.17 -3.68
CA VAL A 87 -7.91 16.71 -2.57
C VAL A 87 -6.42 16.54 -2.91
N ASN A 88 -5.68 17.65 -3.00
CA ASN A 88 -4.23 17.65 -3.18
C ASN A 88 -3.54 18.06 -1.87
N GLU A 89 -3.65 17.19 -0.88
CA GLU A 89 -3.00 17.33 0.41
C GLU A 89 -2.04 16.16 0.65
N PRO A 90 -1.03 16.32 1.53
CA PRO A 90 -0.11 15.24 1.88
C PRO A 90 -0.79 13.97 2.41
N LEU A 91 -2.00 14.10 2.96
CA LEU A 91 -2.86 13.01 3.40
C LEU A 91 -4.28 13.24 2.86
N ALA A 92 -4.83 12.27 2.14
CA ALA A 92 -6.17 12.34 1.57
C ALA A 92 -6.92 11.03 1.78
N GLU A 93 -8.25 11.12 1.92
CA GLU A 93 -9.12 9.96 2.01
C GLU A 93 -9.27 9.29 0.63
N VAL A 94 -9.20 7.96 0.60
CA VAL A 94 -9.39 7.16 -0.61
C VAL A 94 -10.82 6.65 -0.65
N PHE A 95 -11.55 7.01 -1.71
CA PHE A 95 -12.95 6.61 -1.91
C PHE A 95 -13.10 5.35 -2.77
N GLY A 96 -12.04 4.99 -3.49
CA GLY A 96 -12.02 3.80 -4.33
C GLY A 96 -10.66 3.63 -5.01
N MET A 97 -10.46 2.47 -5.61
CA MET A 97 -9.30 2.18 -6.44
C MET A 97 -9.72 1.36 -7.65
N VAL A 98 -9.03 1.57 -8.77
CA VAL A 98 -9.20 0.78 -9.98
C VAL A 98 -7.84 0.21 -10.37
N GLU A 99 -7.77 -1.10 -10.58
CA GLU A 99 -6.54 -1.77 -11.01
C GLU A 99 -6.35 -1.59 -12.52
N LYS A 100 -5.21 -1.00 -12.91
CA LYS A 100 -4.77 -0.83 -14.30
C LYS A 100 -5.84 -0.21 -15.22
N PRO A 101 -6.46 0.92 -14.84
CA PRO A 101 -7.46 1.58 -15.68
C PRO A 101 -6.82 2.08 -16.98
N VAL A 102 -7.59 2.11 -18.06
CA VAL A 102 -7.18 2.86 -19.25
C VAL A 102 -7.17 4.36 -18.94
N PRO A 103 -6.27 5.16 -19.55
CA PRO A 103 -6.11 6.58 -19.22
C PRO A 103 -7.40 7.40 -19.27
N GLU A 104 -8.33 7.05 -20.15
CA GLU A 104 -9.59 7.75 -20.37
C GLU A 104 -10.56 7.60 -19.19
N VAL A 105 -10.48 6.48 -18.45
CA VAL A 105 -11.39 6.16 -17.34
C VAL A 105 -10.71 6.13 -15.97
N ALA A 106 -9.40 6.44 -15.91
CA ALA A 106 -8.67 6.47 -14.65
C ALA A 106 -9.27 7.53 -13.69
N PRO A 107 -9.55 7.19 -12.42
CA PRO A 107 -10.22 8.11 -11.50
C PRO A 107 -9.34 9.32 -11.14
N SER A 108 -8.02 9.17 -11.20
CA SER A 108 -7.03 10.24 -11.02
C SER A 108 -5.73 9.88 -11.77
N THR A 109 -4.63 10.57 -11.45
CA THR A 109 -3.26 10.20 -11.84
C THR A 109 -2.44 9.67 -10.67
N LEU A 110 -3.06 9.51 -9.49
CA LEU A 110 -2.39 9.01 -8.29
C LEU A 110 -2.33 7.48 -8.32
N ALA A 111 -1.17 6.96 -8.69
CA ALA A 111 -0.89 5.53 -8.70
C ALA A 111 -0.45 5.05 -7.31
N VAL A 112 -0.94 3.89 -6.89
CA VAL A 112 -0.49 3.20 -5.68
C VAL A 112 0.97 2.82 -5.84
N ALA A 113 1.77 3.20 -4.84
CA ALA A 113 3.17 2.82 -4.73
C ALA A 113 3.30 1.66 -3.72
N GLY A 114 4.33 0.81 -3.86
CA GLY A 114 4.55 -0.41 -3.07
C GLY A 114 4.87 -0.23 -1.58
N ARG A 115 4.31 0.78 -0.91
CA ARG A 115 4.41 0.99 0.54
C ARG A 115 3.02 1.16 1.15
N TYR A 116 2.77 0.38 2.20
CA TYR A 116 1.49 0.34 2.91
C TYR A 116 1.70 0.31 4.42
N ILE A 117 0.76 0.88 5.17
CA ILE A 117 0.49 0.56 6.57
C ILE A 117 -0.92 0.00 6.61
N LEU A 118 -1.08 -1.24 7.04
CA LEU A 118 -2.34 -1.96 6.99
C LEU A 118 -2.86 -2.21 8.40
N SER A 119 -4.19 -2.09 8.56
CA SER A 119 -4.87 -2.58 9.75
C SER A 119 -5.05 -4.10 9.70
N PRO A 120 -5.13 -4.80 10.84
CA PRO A 120 -5.33 -6.26 10.89
C PRO A 120 -6.57 -6.76 10.14
N SER A 121 -7.58 -5.89 9.96
CA SER A 121 -8.80 -6.20 9.21
C SER A 121 -8.53 -6.64 7.77
N VAL A 122 -7.38 -6.26 7.20
CA VAL A 122 -6.96 -6.67 5.85
C VAL A 122 -6.90 -8.19 5.69
N PHE A 123 -6.52 -8.94 6.72
CA PHE A 123 -6.46 -10.40 6.64
C PHE A 123 -7.84 -11.01 6.42
N GLN A 124 -8.88 -10.43 7.02
CA GLN A 124 -10.25 -10.88 6.77
C GLN A 124 -10.71 -10.51 5.36
N SER A 125 -10.39 -9.29 4.90
CA SER A 125 -10.69 -8.85 3.54
C SER A 125 -10.06 -9.74 2.49
N VAL A 126 -8.77 -10.08 2.62
CA VAL A 126 -8.05 -10.96 1.69
C VAL A 126 -8.63 -12.37 1.67
N ARG A 127 -9.00 -12.95 2.83
CA ARG A 127 -9.65 -14.27 2.87
C ARG A 127 -10.99 -14.33 2.13
N ARG A 128 -11.73 -13.20 2.11
CA ARG A 128 -13.03 -13.09 1.45
C ARG A 128 -12.90 -12.83 -0.05
N GLN A 129 -11.77 -12.27 -0.48
CA GLN A 129 -11.49 -12.05 -1.88
C GLN A 129 -10.92 -13.33 -2.53
N GLY A 130 -11.06 -13.42 -3.85
CA GLY A 130 -10.44 -14.47 -4.66
C GLY A 130 -8.91 -14.34 -4.70
N HIS A 131 -8.25 -15.10 -5.57
CA HIS A 131 -6.80 -15.02 -5.70
C HIS A 131 -6.40 -13.70 -6.40
N GLY A 132 -5.49 -12.93 -5.78
CA GLY A 132 -5.00 -11.60 -6.21
C GLY A 132 -4.31 -10.87 -5.05
#